data_AF-A0A099YDP1-F1
#
_entry.id   AF-A0A099YDP1-F1
#
_cell.length_a   1.000
_cell.length_b   1.000
_cell.length_c   1.000
_cell.angle_alpha   90.00
_cell.angle_beta   90.00
_cell.angle_gamma   90.00
#
_symmetry.space_group_name_H-M   'P 1'
#
loop_
_entity.id
_entity.type
_entity.pdbx_description
1 polymer ?
#
loop_
_entity_poly.entity_id
_entity_poly.type
_entity_poly.pdbx_seq_one_letter_code
_entity_poly.pdbx_strand_id
1 'polypeptide(L)'
;MDVCLWGNWTGGNIFPIVFAALLNGFAIAQLLPANDTTLIVMLVGISSGIGLLGNIWLAGIFMMLFFPMNLWLVAILLMLIWLAGQQISNRFEKIRQPMKAGRVTDDRD
;
A
#
# COMPACT_ATOMS: atom_id res chain seq x y z
N MET A 1 24.04 -7.78 -0.56
CA MET A 1 22.76 -7.49 0.09
C MET A 1 22.07 -8.83 0.33
N ASP A 2 22.74 -9.73 1.05
CA ASP A 2 22.38 -11.17 1.02
C ASP A 2 22.32 -11.80 2.42
N VAL A 3 22.71 -11.05 3.48
CA VAL A 3 22.57 -11.48 4.88
C VAL A 3 21.11 -11.39 5.37
N CYS A 4 20.26 -10.60 4.70
CA CYS A 4 18.85 -10.42 5.05
C CYS A 4 17.91 -11.47 4.41
N LEU A 5 18.41 -12.33 3.51
CA LEU A 5 17.64 -13.43 2.92
C LEU A 5 17.65 -14.71 3.79
N TRP A 6 18.46 -14.74 4.86
CA TRP A 6 18.62 -15.94 5.68
C TRP A 6 17.70 -16.00 6.91
N GLY A 7 17.25 -14.84 7.40
CA GLY A 7 16.28 -14.77 8.48
C GLY A 7 14.89 -14.50 7.94
N ASN A 8 14.06 -15.54 7.80
CA ASN A 8 12.62 -15.41 7.60
C ASN A 8 11.93 -14.82 8.87
N TRP A 9 12.48 -13.71 9.39
CA TRP A 9 12.06 -13.04 10.60
C TRP A 9 11.36 -11.75 10.22
N THR A 10 10.04 -11.84 10.14
CA THR A 10 9.12 -10.79 9.70
C THR A 10 9.25 -9.50 10.53
N GLY A 11 9.85 -9.55 11.73
CA GLY A 11 10.04 -8.40 12.61
C GLY A 11 11.23 -7.48 12.29
N GLY A 12 12.27 -7.96 11.60
CA GLY A 12 13.51 -7.17 11.37
C GLY A 12 13.46 -6.21 10.18
N ASN A 13 12.62 -6.50 9.17
CA ASN A 13 12.62 -5.78 7.90
C ASN A 13 11.55 -4.67 7.81
N ILE A 14 10.56 -4.66 8.70
CA ILE A 14 9.44 -3.69 8.63
C ILE A 14 9.94 -2.26 8.82
N PHE A 15 10.80 -2.04 9.84
CA PHE A 15 11.33 -0.72 10.14
C PHE A 15 12.16 -0.13 8.99
N PRO A 16 13.17 -0.82 8.42
CA PRO A 16 13.93 -0.28 7.29
C PRO A 16 13.09 -0.10 6.03
N ILE A 17 12.07 -0.94 5.79
CA ILE A 17 11.12 -0.77 4.68
C ILE A 17 10.27 0.49 4.86
N VAL A 18 9.68 0.68 6.04
CA VAL A 18 8.87 1.86 6.36
C VAL A 18 9.73 3.12 6.28
N PHE A 19 10.96 3.07 6.80
CA PHE A 19 11.90 4.18 6.71
C PHE A 19 12.27 4.53 5.26
N ALA A 20 12.55 3.53 4.42
CA ALA A 20 12.81 3.75 3.00
C ALA A 20 11.59 4.34 2.27
N ALA A 21 10.38 3.89 2.59
CA ALA A 21 9.15 4.43 2.04
C ALA A 21 8.92 5.89 2.46
N LEU A 22 9.22 6.25 3.71
CA LEU A 22 9.16 7.62 4.20
C LEU A 22 10.17 8.51 3.48
N LEU A 23 11.43 8.08 3.36
CA LEU A 23 12.47 8.81 2.63
C LEU A 23 12.07 9.06 1.18
N ASN A 24 11.49 8.05 0.51
CA ASN A 24 10.94 8.21 -0.83
C ASN A 24 9.84 9.28 -0.86
N GLY A 25 8.92 9.26 0.11
CA GLY A 25 7.90 10.30 0.26
C GLY A 25 8.48 11.69 0.43
N PHE A 26 9.49 11.84 1.30
CA PHE A 26 10.16 13.13 1.55
C PHE A 26 10.91 13.64 0.32
N ALA A 27 11.57 12.74 -0.44
CA ALA A 27 12.23 13.10 -1.69
C ALA A 27 11.24 13.66 -2.73
N ILE A 28 10.08 13.02 -2.89
CA ILE A 28 9.05 13.50 -3.82
C ILE A 28 8.42 14.81 -3.32
N ALA A 29 8.21 14.95 -2.02
CA ALA A 29 7.64 16.16 -1.45
C ALA A 29 8.57 17.38 -1.58
N GLN A 30 9.90 17.17 -1.63
CA GLN A 30 10.86 18.23 -1.94
C GLN A 30 10.81 18.69 -3.40
N LEU A 31 10.42 17.82 -4.35
CA LEU A 31 10.24 18.22 -5.75
C LEU A 31 8.96 19.02 -5.98
N LEU A 32 7.95 18.91 -5.12
CA LEU A 32 6.68 19.64 -5.21
C LEU A 32 6.44 20.50 -3.95
N PRO A 33 7.12 21.64 -3.80
CA PRO A 33 7.01 22.51 -2.62
C PRO A 33 5.71 23.32 -2.53
N ALA A 34 4.75 23.15 -3.46
CA ALA A 34 3.55 23.98 -3.54
C ALA A 34 2.38 23.51 -2.66
N ASN A 35 2.45 22.33 -2.06
CA ASN A 35 1.35 21.73 -1.29
C ASN A 35 1.86 21.13 0.04
N ASP A 36 0.96 20.87 0.99
CA ASP A 36 1.29 20.29 2.30
C ASP A 36 2.22 19.08 2.17
N THR A 37 3.50 19.29 2.49
CA THR A 37 4.59 18.33 2.31
C THR A 37 4.25 17.01 2.97
N THR A 38 3.67 17.08 4.17
CA THR A 38 3.25 15.95 4.99
C THR A 38 2.22 15.04 4.29
N LEU A 39 1.30 15.60 3.50
CA LEU A 39 0.31 14.83 2.75
C LEU A 39 0.96 14.03 1.62
N ILE A 40 1.90 14.66 0.90
CA ILE A 40 2.62 14.03 -0.22
C ILE A 40 3.48 12.88 0.30
N VAL A 41 4.23 13.11 1.38
CA VAL A 41 5.05 12.07 2.02
C VAL A 41 4.19 10.89 2.44
N MET A 42 3.04 11.16 3.06
CA MET A 42 2.14 10.12 3.54
C MET A 42 1.53 9.32 2.38
N LEU A 43 1.09 9.97 1.31
CA LEU A 43 0.52 9.31 0.14
C LEU A 43 1.53 8.35 -0.51
N VAL A 44 2.74 8.85 -0.76
CA VAL A 44 3.83 8.11 -1.40
C VAL A 44 4.38 7.02 -0.47
N GLY A 45 4.49 7.33 0.82
CA GLY A 45 4.97 6.42 1.84
C GLY A 45 4.00 5.24 2.03
N ILE A 46 2.70 5.50 2.12
CA ILE A 46 1.68 4.45 2.23
C ILE A 46 1.67 3.59 0.97
N SER A 47 1.69 4.19 -0.24
CA SER A 47 1.66 3.41 -1.48
C SER A 47 2.88 2.50 -1.64
N SER A 48 4.07 3.03 -1.35
CA SER A 48 5.32 2.27 -1.39
C SER A 48 5.38 1.24 -0.26
N GLY A 49 4.95 1.61 0.94
CA GLY A 49 4.93 0.77 2.12
C GLY A 49 4.03 -0.44 1.96
N ILE A 50 2.80 -0.27 1.44
CA ILE A 50 1.88 -1.40 1.22
C ILE A 50 2.46 -2.37 0.18
N GLY A 51 3.07 -1.86 -0.89
CA GLY A 51 3.69 -2.67 -1.93
C GLY A 51 4.85 -3.54 -1.41
N LEU A 52 5.69 -3.00 -0.52
CA LEU A 52 6.84 -3.72 0.03
C LEU A 52 6.50 -4.63 1.21
N LEU A 53 5.55 -4.25 2.07
CA LEU A 53 5.18 -5.06 3.24
C LEU A 53 4.25 -6.22 2.89
N GLY A 54 3.53 -6.14 1.77
CA GLY A 54 2.52 -7.14 1.38
C GLY A 54 1.31 -7.21 2.33
N ASN A 55 1.29 -6.39 3.39
CA ASN A 55 0.22 -6.36 4.39
C ASN A 55 -0.18 -4.91 4.71
N ILE A 56 -1.38 -4.54 4.27
CA ILE A 56 -1.91 -3.19 4.40
C ILE A 56 -2.15 -2.78 5.86
N TRP A 57 -2.51 -3.73 6.73
CA TRP A 57 -2.76 -3.44 8.13
C TRP A 57 -1.48 -3.07 8.87
N LEU A 58 -0.38 -3.79 8.60
CA LEU A 58 0.92 -3.46 9.17
C LEU A 58 1.47 -2.13 8.62
N ALA A 59 1.35 -1.89 7.31
CA ALA A 59 1.81 -0.63 6.73
C ALA A 59 1.04 0.57 7.31
N GLY A 60 -0.29 0.44 7.47
CA GLY A 60 -1.14 1.47 8.05
C GLY A 60 -0.82 1.78 9.51
N ILE A 61 -0.72 0.75 10.37
CA ILE A 61 -0.46 0.94 11.81
C ILE A 61 0.91 1.58 12.07
N PHE A 62 1.95 1.16 11.31
CA PHE A 62 3.29 1.73 11.44
C PHE A 62 3.34 3.16 10.92
N MET A 63 2.69 3.47 9.80
CA MET A 63 2.62 4.85 9.30
C MET A 63 1.88 5.76 10.27
N MET A 64 0.80 5.30 10.91
CA MET A 64 0.15 6.04 12.00
C MET A 64 1.07 6.25 13.20
N LEU A 65 1.88 5.26 13.58
CA LEU A 65 2.79 5.39 14.72
C LEU A 65 3.89 6.43 14.49
N PHE A 66 4.38 6.57 13.25
CA PHE A 66 5.43 7.53 12.90
C PHE A 66 4.91 8.94 12.59
N PHE A 67 3.62 9.10 12.26
CA PHE A 67 3.02 10.40 11.97
C PHE A 67 2.20 10.94 13.16
N PRO A 68 2.21 12.27 13.39
CA PRO A 68 1.48 12.89 14.49
C PRO A 68 -0.04 12.70 14.35
N MET A 69 -0.73 12.65 15.49
CA MET A 69 -2.18 12.37 15.61
C MET A 69 -3.06 13.27 14.72
N ASN A 70 -2.62 14.50 14.43
CA ASN A 70 -3.36 15.42 13.56
C ASN A 70 -3.56 14.88 12.13
N LEU A 71 -2.65 14.03 11.65
CA LEU A 71 -2.72 13.42 10.31
C LEU A 71 -3.30 12.00 10.31
N TRP A 72 -3.67 11.46 11.47
CA TRP A 72 -4.32 10.14 11.52
C TRP A 72 -5.64 10.12 10.76
N LEU A 73 -6.40 11.21 10.80
CA LEU A 73 -7.66 11.31 10.08
C LEU A 73 -7.45 11.17 8.56
N VAL A 74 -6.39 11.80 8.05
CA VAL A 74 -5.97 11.69 6.65
C VAL A 74 -5.47 10.27 6.35
N ALA A 75 -4.70 9.67 7.27
CA ALA A 75 -4.23 8.30 7.15
C ALA A 75 -5.39 7.31 6.96
N ILE A 76 -6.41 7.43 7.81
CA ILE A 76 -7.62 6.59 7.78
C ILE A 76 -8.36 6.82 6.47
N LEU A 77 -8.50 8.08 6.03
CA LEU A 77 -9.17 8.41 4.79
C LEU A 77 -8.47 7.76 3.59
N LEU A 78 -7.14 7.86 3.51
CA LEU A 78 -6.36 7.22 2.46
C LEU A 78 -6.45 5.70 2.51
N MET A 79 -6.38 5.11 3.70
CA MET A 79 -6.53 3.67 3.89
C MET A 79 -7.91 3.18 3.46
N LEU A 80 -8.98 3.94 3.76
CA LEU A 80 -10.35 3.64 3.32
C LEU A 80 -10.49 3.75 1.80
N ILE A 81 -9.90 4.77 1.17
CA ILE A 81 -9.89 4.90 -0.29
C ILE A 81 -9.18 3.70 -0.93
N TRP A 82 -8.04 3.29 -0.37
CA TRP A 82 -7.27 2.17 -0.88
C TRP A 82 -7.99 0.83 -0.69
N LEU A 83 -8.61 0.61 0.48
CA LEU A 83 -9.45 -0.56 0.75
C LEU A 83 -10.67 -0.57 -0.18
N ALA A 84 -11.32 0.56 -0.42
CA ALA A 84 -12.42 0.67 -1.38
C ALA A 84 -11.96 0.31 -2.81
N GLY A 85 -10.78 0.80 -3.22
CA GLY A 85 -10.16 0.42 -4.50
C GLY A 85 -9.85 -1.07 -4.58
N GLN A 86 -9.33 -1.66 -3.51
CA GLN A 86 -9.03 -3.08 -3.44
C GLN A 86 -10.32 -3.93 -3.49
N GLN A 87 -11.37 -3.52 -2.79
CA GLN A 87 -12.69 -4.18 -2.85
C GLN A 87 -13.25 -4.14 -4.28
N ILE A 88 -13.13 -3.00 -4.97
CA ILE A 88 -13.55 -2.88 -6.37
C ILE A 88 -12.76 -3.85 -7.26
N SER A 89 -11.43 -3.89 -7.12
CA SER A 89 -10.58 -4.82 -7.88
C SER A 89 -10.98 -6.29 -7.66
N ASN A 90 -11.17 -6.68 -6.40
CA ASN A 90 -11.59 -8.03 -6.03
C ASN A 90 -12.99 -8.37 -6.57
N ARG A 91 -13.91 -7.40 -6.59
CA ARG A 91 -15.26 -7.56 -7.16
C ARG A 91 -15.21 -7.74 -8.68
N PHE A 92 -14.36 -6.97 -9.37
CA PHE A 92 -14.14 -7.12 -10.81
C PHE A 92 -13.53 -8.48 -11.17
N GLU A 93 -12.58 -8.98 -10.38
CA GLU A 93 -12.02 -10.30 -10.58
C GLU A 93 -13.08 -11.40 -10.42
N LYS A 94 -13.92 -11.29 -9.37
CA LYS A 94 -15.04 -12.21 -9.14
C LYS A 94 -16.08 -12.20 -10.27
N ILE A 95 -16.33 -11.06 -10.91
CA ILE A 95 -17.24 -10.94 -12.07
C ILE A 95 -16.58 -11.44 -13.37
N ARG A 96 -15.25 -11.37 -13.48
CA ARG A 96 -14.51 -11.89 -14.65
C ARG A 96 -14.49 -13.43 -14.69
N GLN A 97 -14.49 -14.09 -13.53
CA GLN A 97 -14.53 -15.57 -13.42
C GLN A 97 -15.74 -16.22 -14.14
N PRO A 98 -17.01 -15.80 -13.94
CA PRO A 98 -18.15 -16.38 -14.65
C PRO A 98 -18.11 -16.13 -16.17
N MET A 99 -17.48 -15.05 -16.64
CA MET A 99 -17.30 -14.81 -18.09
C MET A 99 -16.27 -15.74 -18.74
N LYS A 100 -15.27 -16.23 -18.00
CA LYS A 100 -14.36 -17.27 -18.52
C LYS A 100 -15.01 -18.64 -18.52
N ALA A 101 -15.84 -18.95 -17.53
CA ALA A 101 -16.56 -20.23 -17.47
C ALA A 101 -17.59 -20.39 -18.60
N GLY A 102 -18.39 -19.34 -18.89
CA GLY A 102 -19.40 -19.39 -19.95
C GLY A 102 -18.84 -19.48 -21.37
N ARG A 103 -17.64 -18.92 -21.62
CA ARG A 103 -16.99 -18.99 -22.94
C ARG A 103 -16.38 -20.37 -23.24
N VAL A 104 -16.11 -21.18 -22.22
CA VAL A 104 -15.55 -22.55 -22.39
C VAL A 104 -16.66 -23.57 -22.68
N THR A 105 -17.91 -23.26 -22.35
CA THR A 105 -19.06 -24.14 -22.60
C THR A 105 -19.72 -23.90 -23.96
N ASP A 106 -19.57 -22.71 -24.55
CA ASP A 106 -20.16 -22.34 -25.85
C ASP A 106 -19.33 -22.81 -27.06
N ASP A 107 -18.04 -23.10 -26.87
CA ASP A 107 -17.12 -23.65 -27.89
C ASP A 107 -17.24 -25.19 -28.04
N ARG A 108 -18.24 -25.80 -27.39
CA ARG A 108 -18.40 -27.26 -27.28
C ARG A 108 -19.74 -27.80 -27.78
N ASP A 109 -20.50 -26.97 -28.49
CA ASP A 109 -21.71 -27.30 -29.26
C ASP A 109 -21.47 -27.00 -30.76
#